data_AF-A3MWJ3-F1
#
_entry.id   AF-A3MWJ3-F1
#
_cell.length_a   1.000
_cell.length_b   1.000
_cell.length_c   1.000
_cell.angle_alpha   90.00
_cell.angle_beta   90.00
_cell.angle_gamma   90.00
#
_symmetry.space_group_name_H-M   'P 1'
#
loop_
_entity.id
_entity.type
_entity.pdbx_description
1 polymer ?
#
loop_
_entity_poly.entity_id
_entity_poly.type
_entity_poly.pdbx_seq_one_letter_code
_entity_poly.pdbx_strand_id
1 'polypeptide(L)'
;MALVRIGIGLVLFAVALTFTVLMAQGSPESDVYLVIAHAPPFSRAELLAALEKIKNYTIWASWAGDVGIAVGSSREAIEKDVSSRGLHGTFLKVGDKPVPDVETVVKKVGKSYRAEIIKGGKPNMTYVSEDLEDVLWWIANVSRHVDIPLGNEIVWYKLDLPIFWFAYAIPFCNGTYYGPWPPPIMVAGDTTVRVQVFPENRTIVPIKLPKPVPVNVTRVGESWFGHYVVDACALPFEVEKSLVLALVHKDNVEKVISILSQVPYVTVRAEPATRR
;
A
#
# COMPACT_ATOMS: atom_id res chain seq x y z
N MET A 1 -28.87 31.07 -14.75
CA MET A 1 -30.32 30.88 -15.00
C MET A 1 -30.73 29.66 -14.19
N ALA A 2 -31.42 29.80 -13.04
CA ALA A 2 -32.88 29.98 -12.92
C ALA A 2 -33.65 28.86 -13.66
N LEU A 3 -34.62 28.10 -13.13
CA LEU A 3 -35.30 27.98 -11.84
C LEU A 3 -36.40 26.94 -12.14
N VAL A 4 -36.48 25.77 -11.49
CA VAL A 4 -37.77 25.07 -11.29
C VAL A 4 -37.76 24.39 -9.93
N ARG A 5 -38.76 24.76 -9.15
CA ARG A 5 -39.04 24.38 -7.77
C ARG A 5 -40.04 23.22 -7.71
N ILE A 6 -39.78 22.30 -6.78
CA ILE A 6 -40.72 21.65 -5.84
C ILE A 6 -41.70 20.59 -6.40
N GLY A 7 -41.66 19.38 -5.82
CA GLY A 7 -42.75 18.41 -5.93
C GLY A 7 -42.50 17.03 -5.31
N ILE A 8 -42.39 16.96 -3.98
CA ILE A 8 -42.85 15.87 -3.09
C ILE A 8 -42.26 14.46 -3.29
N GLY A 9 -41.44 14.06 -2.32
CA GLY A 9 -41.04 12.67 -2.05
C GLY A 9 -40.38 12.56 -0.69
N LEU A 10 -41.19 12.61 0.37
CA LEU A 10 -40.75 12.46 1.76
C LEU A 10 -40.76 10.96 2.08
N VAL A 11 -39.61 10.44 2.56
CA VAL A 11 -39.39 9.28 3.45
C VAL A 11 -38.06 8.59 3.07
N LEU A 12 -37.13 8.56 4.05
CA LEU A 12 -35.79 7.95 4.08
C LEU A 12 -34.61 8.80 3.54
N PHE A 13 -34.30 9.92 4.20
CA PHE A 13 -32.96 10.54 4.14
C PHE A 13 -32.49 10.94 5.54
N ALA A 14 -32.25 9.92 6.36
CA ALA A 14 -31.53 10.01 7.63
C ALA A 14 -30.81 8.66 7.73
N VAL A 15 -29.59 8.52 7.19
CA VAL A 15 -28.33 8.51 7.97
C VAL A 15 -27.13 9.01 7.14
N ALA A 16 -27.29 9.35 5.85
CA ALA A 16 -26.16 9.65 4.96
C ALA A 16 -25.69 11.12 4.91
N LEU A 17 -26.29 12.03 5.69
CA LEU A 17 -26.05 13.49 5.56
C LEU A 17 -25.30 14.15 6.73
N THR A 18 -24.78 13.40 7.70
CA THR A 18 -23.97 13.96 8.80
C THR A 18 -22.47 14.05 8.51
N PHE A 19 -21.96 13.40 7.45
CA PHE A 19 -20.52 13.44 7.13
C PHE A 19 -20.11 14.47 6.07
N THR A 20 -21.06 15.13 5.39
CA THR A 20 -20.77 16.02 4.25
C THR A 20 -21.00 17.52 4.52
N VAL A 21 -21.51 17.92 5.69
CA VAL A 21 -21.90 19.33 5.95
C VAL A 21 -20.94 20.11 6.86
N LEU A 22 -19.92 19.50 7.48
CA LEU A 22 -18.87 20.24 8.22
C LEU A 22 -17.77 20.83 7.31
N MET A 23 -18.01 20.86 6.00
CA MET A 23 -16.96 20.89 4.98
C MET A 23 -17.20 22.03 3.97
N ALA A 24 -17.45 23.25 4.46
CA ALA A 24 -17.53 24.45 3.63
C ALA A 24 -16.79 25.66 4.25
N GLN A 25 -15.71 26.04 3.55
CA GLN A 25 -15.00 27.33 3.51
C GLN A 25 -14.02 27.71 4.64
N GLY A 26 -12.76 27.96 4.21
CA GLY A 26 -11.72 28.69 4.95
C GLY A 26 -10.43 27.89 5.16
N SER A 27 -9.29 28.34 4.60
CA SER A 27 -7.96 27.94 5.06
C SER A 27 -7.47 28.99 6.06
N PRO A 28 -7.09 28.60 7.29
CA PRO A 28 -5.68 28.51 7.73
C PRO A 28 -5.48 27.22 8.58
N GLU A 29 -4.44 27.09 9.42
CA GLU A 29 -4.14 25.93 10.29
C GLU A 29 -5.28 24.92 10.47
N SER A 30 -5.08 23.66 10.06
CA SER A 30 -6.17 22.68 10.12
C SER A 30 -6.74 22.57 11.55
N ASP A 31 -7.98 22.98 11.75
CA ASP A 31 -8.69 22.85 13.04
C ASP A 31 -8.99 21.39 13.40
N VAL A 32 -8.75 20.49 12.45
CA VAL A 32 -8.92 19.04 12.58
C VAL A 32 -7.60 18.34 12.25
N TYR A 33 -7.24 17.34 13.03
CA TYR A 33 -6.07 16.50 12.83
C TYR A 33 -6.51 15.06 12.63
N LEU A 34 -5.82 14.36 11.72
CA LEU A 34 -5.86 12.90 11.66
C LEU A 34 -4.78 12.38 12.61
N VAL A 35 -5.21 11.71 13.68
CA VAL A 35 -4.33 10.98 14.60
C VAL A 35 -4.33 9.52 14.21
N ILE A 36 -3.14 8.97 14.02
CA ILE A 36 -2.88 7.59 13.63
C ILE A 36 -2.06 6.96 14.75
N ALA A 37 -2.56 5.87 15.32
CA ALA A 37 -1.83 5.05 16.29
C ALA A 37 -1.70 3.62 15.77
N HIS A 38 -0.46 3.15 15.66
CA HIS A 38 -0.14 1.79 15.25
C HIS A 38 0.47 1.03 16.42
N ALA A 39 -0.03 -0.18 16.69
CA ALA A 39 0.52 -1.06 17.72
C ALA A 39 0.91 -2.42 17.13
N PRO A 40 1.99 -3.05 17.65
CA PRO A 40 2.34 -4.41 17.28
C PRO A 40 1.22 -5.40 17.70
N PRO A 41 1.17 -6.60 17.11
CA PRO A 41 0.07 -7.55 17.33
C PRO A 41 -0.25 -7.85 18.80
N PHE A 42 0.77 -7.92 19.66
CA PHE A 42 0.62 -8.24 21.08
C PHE A 42 0.09 -7.08 21.94
N SER A 43 0.04 -5.84 21.43
CA SER A 43 -0.48 -4.66 22.14
C SER A 43 -1.82 -4.16 21.56
N ARG A 44 -2.46 -4.97 20.70
CA ARG A 44 -3.70 -4.59 20.02
C ARG A 44 -4.90 -4.50 20.95
N ALA A 45 -4.97 -5.36 21.97
CA ALA A 45 -6.07 -5.33 22.93
C ALA A 45 -6.07 -4.00 23.71
N GLU A 46 -4.89 -3.56 24.14
CA GLU A 46 -4.69 -2.28 24.80
C GLU A 46 -4.97 -1.10 23.86
N LEU A 47 -4.57 -1.19 22.59
CA LEU A 47 -4.87 -0.17 21.58
C LEU A 47 -6.39 -0.01 21.37
N LEU A 48 -7.13 -1.12 21.27
CA LEU A 48 -8.59 -1.09 21.14
C LEU A 48 -9.28 -0.61 22.43
N ALA A 49 -8.72 -0.88 23.61
CA ALA A 49 -9.21 -0.30 24.84
C ALA A 49 -8.94 1.22 24.91
N ALA A 50 -7.81 1.68 24.39
CA ALA A 50 -7.49 3.11 24.28
C ALA A 50 -8.42 3.83 23.28
N LEU A 51 -8.82 3.16 22.19
CA LEU A 51 -9.83 3.67 21.25
C LEU A 51 -11.11 4.09 21.98
N GLU A 52 -11.65 3.25 22.87
CA GLU A 52 -12.87 3.57 23.61
C GLU A 52 -12.72 4.81 24.51
N LYS A 53 -11.52 5.03 25.06
CA LYS A 53 -11.24 6.21 25.90
C LYS A 53 -11.18 7.50 25.09
N ILE A 54 -10.61 7.47 23.89
CA ILE A 54 -10.42 8.67 23.08
C ILE A 54 -11.70 9.15 22.41
N LYS A 55 -12.72 8.29 22.23
CA LYS A 55 -14.00 8.65 21.57
C LYS A 55 -14.65 9.90 22.16
N ASN A 56 -14.49 10.15 23.46
CA ASN A 56 -15.03 11.33 24.16
C ASN A 56 -14.32 12.66 23.80
N TYR A 57 -13.19 12.60 23.11
CA TYR A 57 -12.32 13.74 22.77
C TYR A 57 -12.10 13.87 21.26
N THR A 58 -12.82 13.08 20.46
CA THR A 58 -12.62 12.98 19.00
C THR A 58 -13.92 13.30 18.28
N ILE A 59 -13.83 13.88 17.08
CA ILE A 59 -14.96 14.03 16.16
C ILE A 59 -15.42 12.65 15.68
N TRP A 60 -14.44 11.80 15.40
CA TRP A 60 -14.63 10.43 14.94
C TRP A 60 -13.39 9.61 15.30
N ALA A 61 -13.57 8.35 15.68
CA ALA A 61 -12.46 7.43 15.87
C ALA A 61 -12.91 5.99 15.56
N SER A 62 -12.02 5.23 14.92
CA SER A 62 -12.25 3.82 14.61
C SER A 62 -10.93 3.06 14.58
N TRP A 63 -11.03 1.73 14.63
CA TRP A 63 -9.94 0.88 14.20
C TRP A 63 -9.78 0.95 12.67
N ALA A 64 -8.58 0.63 12.19
CA ALA A 64 -8.28 0.35 10.80
C ALA A 64 -7.35 -0.87 10.67
N GLY A 65 -7.34 -1.48 9.50
CA GLY A 65 -6.37 -2.51 9.11
C GLY A 65 -5.83 -2.24 7.72
N ASP A 66 -4.66 -2.79 7.41
CA ASP A 66 -4.02 -2.61 6.12
C ASP A 66 -4.53 -3.65 5.11
N VAL A 67 -4.81 -3.20 3.88
CA VAL A 67 -5.15 -4.08 2.76
C VAL A 67 -4.44 -3.63 1.49
N GLY A 68 -4.16 -4.59 0.61
CA GLY A 68 -3.60 -4.32 -0.71
C GLY A 68 -4.70 -4.18 -1.75
N ILE A 69 -4.69 -3.10 -2.53
CA ILE A 69 -5.50 -2.92 -3.74
C ILE A 69 -4.62 -3.21 -4.94
N ALA A 70 -4.91 -4.28 -5.67
CA ALA A 70 -4.17 -4.65 -6.87
C ALA A 70 -4.50 -3.65 -7.99
N VAL A 71 -3.45 -3.04 -8.54
CA VAL A 71 -3.54 -1.93 -9.51
C VAL A 71 -2.85 -2.23 -10.83
N GLY A 72 -2.22 -3.40 -10.95
CA GLY A 72 -1.58 -3.84 -12.17
C GLY A 72 -0.81 -5.14 -12.04
N SER A 73 -0.21 -5.55 -13.16
CA SER A 73 0.67 -6.69 -13.28
C SER A 73 2.12 -6.28 -13.01
N SER A 74 2.84 -7.08 -12.24
CA SER A 74 4.28 -6.85 -12.05
C SER A 74 5.10 -7.20 -13.29
N ARG A 75 4.65 -8.14 -14.13
CA ARG A 75 5.31 -8.43 -15.41
C ARG A 75 5.33 -7.21 -16.31
N GLU A 76 4.17 -6.60 -16.57
CA GLU A 76 4.06 -5.42 -17.41
C GLU A 76 4.88 -4.24 -16.86
N ALA A 77 4.86 -4.04 -15.54
CA ALA A 77 5.64 -2.98 -14.90
C ALA A 77 7.15 -3.19 -15.06
N ILE A 78 7.62 -4.43 -14.88
CA ILE A 78 9.03 -4.78 -15.04
C ILE A 78 9.48 -4.57 -16.50
N GLU A 79 8.70 -5.03 -17.48
CA GLU A 79 9.01 -4.81 -18.90
C GLU A 79 9.10 -3.31 -19.24
N LYS A 80 8.15 -2.52 -18.72
CA LYS A 80 8.12 -1.07 -18.89
C LYS A 80 9.35 -0.40 -18.26
N ASP A 81 9.72 -0.78 -17.05
CA ASP A 81 10.89 -0.24 -16.36
C ASP A 81 12.19 -0.57 -17.10
N VAL A 82 12.38 -1.84 -17.49
CA VAL A 82 13.55 -2.27 -18.28
C VAL A 82 13.65 -1.53 -19.61
N SER A 83 12.50 -1.26 -20.25
CA SER A 83 12.45 -0.58 -21.56
C SER A 83 12.67 0.93 -21.48
N SER A 84 12.23 1.58 -20.40
CA SER A 84 12.23 3.05 -20.29
C SER A 84 13.46 3.61 -19.58
N ARG A 85 13.83 3.02 -18.44
CA ARG A 85 14.90 3.52 -17.56
C ARG A 85 15.97 2.49 -17.24
N GLY A 86 15.69 1.22 -17.54
CA GLY A 86 16.48 0.09 -17.05
C GLY A 86 16.15 -0.23 -15.60
N LEU A 87 16.28 -1.49 -15.22
CA LEU A 87 16.34 -1.88 -13.82
C LEU A 87 17.77 -1.66 -13.36
N HIS A 88 17.93 -0.72 -12.45
CA HIS A 88 19.18 -0.50 -11.74
C HIS A 88 18.95 -0.94 -10.32
N GLY A 89 19.87 -1.74 -9.83
CA GLY A 89 19.91 -1.97 -8.40
C GLY A 89 21.35 -2.09 -7.97
N THR A 90 21.67 -1.30 -6.95
CA THR A 90 22.23 -1.88 -5.75
C THR A 90 21.22 -2.89 -5.20
N PHE A 91 21.04 -4.04 -5.86
CA PHE A 91 20.20 -5.19 -5.42
C PHE A 91 20.84 -5.91 -4.22
N LEU A 92 21.56 -5.15 -3.40
CA LEU A 92 22.70 -5.59 -2.62
C LEU A 92 22.48 -5.12 -1.20
N LYS A 93 21.46 -5.62 -0.55
CA LYS A 93 21.26 -5.40 0.87
C LYS A 93 21.60 -6.68 1.63
N VAL A 94 22.81 -6.78 2.15
CA VAL A 94 23.13 -7.74 3.23
C VAL A 94 22.72 -7.05 4.53
N GLY A 95 21.49 -7.29 4.97
CA GLY A 95 20.83 -6.39 5.93
C GLY A 95 20.54 -5.02 5.30
N ASP A 96 20.63 -3.92 6.04
CA ASP A 96 20.33 -2.58 5.50
C ASP A 96 21.45 -1.92 4.67
N LYS A 97 22.57 -2.60 4.47
CA LYS A 97 23.77 -1.99 3.87
C LYS A 97 23.95 -2.42 2.41
N PRO A 98 24.18 -1.46 1.49
CA PRO A 98 24.66 -1.75 0.14
C PRO A 98 25.93 -2.61 0.21
N VAL A 99 26.05 -3.67 -0.59
CA VAL A 99 27.37 -4.28 -0.85
C VAL A 99 28.17 -3.24 -1.65
N PRO A 100 29.30 -2.74 -1.12
CA PRO A 100 30.11 -1.76 -1.82
C PRO A 100 30.56 -2.29 -3.19
N ASP A 101 30.59 -1.41 -4.18
CA ASP A 101 31.23 -1.63 -5.48
C ASP A 101 30.64 -2.72 -6.38
N VAL A 102 29.41 -3.19 -6.15
CA VAL A 102 28.70 -4.03 -7.12
C VAL A 102 27.38 -3.37 -7.52
N GLU A 103 27.03 -3.43 -8.79
CA GLU A 103 25.75 -2.94 -9.32
C GLU A 103 25.27 -3.92 -10.39
N THR A 104 23.96 -4.19 -10.42
CA THR A 104 23.34 -4.92 -11.54
C THR A 104 22.48 -3.96 -12.34
N VAL A 105 22.65 -3.99 -13.66
CA VAL A 105 21.88 -3.18 -14.60
C VAL A 105 21.21 -4.10 -15.60
N VAL A 106 19.90 -3.95 -15.79
CA VAL A 106 19.13 -4.61 -16.84
C VAL A 106 18.48 -3.56 -17.71
N LYS A 107 18.76 -3.55 -19.00
CA LYS A 107 18.20 -2.55 -19.92
C LYS A 107 17.86 -3.15 -21.26
N LYS A 108 16.87 -2.57 -21.93
CA LYS A 108 16.58 -2.87 -23.33
C LYS A 108 17.59 -2.17 -24.25
N VAL A 109 18.16 -2.91 -25.18
CA VAL A 109 19.12 -2.44 -26.20
C VAL A 109 18.65 -2.93 -27.57
N GLY A 110 17.97 -2.05 -28.31
CA GLY A 110 17.34 -2.44 -29.57
C GLY A 110 16.23 -3.47 -29.34
N LYS A 111 16.38 -4.67 -29.94
CA LYS A 111 15.44 -5.79 -29.80
C LYS A 111 15.77 -6.72 -28.62
N SER A 112 16.95 -6.57 -28.00
CA SER A 112 17.43 -7.46 -26.95
C SER A 112 17.43 -6.78 -25.59
N TYR A 113 17.54 -7.59 -24.55
CA TYR A 113 17.77 -7.19 -23.17
C TYR A 113 19.22 -7.51 -22.79
N ARG A 114 19.87 -6.57 -22.12
CA ARG A 114 21.25 -6.71 -21.65
C ARG A 114 21.28 -6.60 -20.13
N ALA A 115 21.85 -7.60 -19.47
CA ALA A 115 22.26 -7.52 -18.08
C ALA A 115 23.77 -7.27 -17.97
N GLU A 116 24.15 -6.43 -17.03
CA GLU A 116 25.53 -6.14 -16.66
C GLU A 116 25.68 -6.22 -15.14
N ILE A 117 26.69 -6.94 -14.67
CA ILE A 117 27.16 -6.85 -13.28
C ILE A 117 28.42 -6.02 -13.31
N ILE A 118 28.36 -4.84 -12.71
CA ILE A 118 29.44 -3.87 -12.63
C ILE A 118 30.14 -4.08 -11.29
N LYS A 119 31.46 -4.25 -11.29
CA LYS A 119 32.29 -4.35 -10.08
C LYS A 119 33.38 -3.28 -10.10
N GLY A 120 33.46 -2.43 -9.07
CA GLY A 120 34.43 -1.33 -9.01
C GLY A 120 34.28 -0.34 -10.17
N GLY A 121 33.04 -0.08 -10.60
CA GLY A 121 32.72 0.82 -11.71
C GLY A 121 33.02 0.28 -13.11
N LYS A 122 33.43 -1.00 -13.25
CA LYS A 122 33.67 -1.65 -14.55
C LYS A 122 32.74 -2.84 -14.77
N PRO A 123 32.20 -3.04 -15.99
CA PRO A 123 31.44 -4.25 -16.31
C PRO A 123 32.33 -5.49 -16.08
N ASN A 124 31.91 -6.34 -15.14
CA ASN A 124 32.61 -7.58 -14.79
C ASN A 124 31.98 -8.78 -15.53
N MET A 125 30.66 -8.81 -15.61
CA MET A 125 29.91 -9.84 -16.34
C MET A 125 28.81 -9.21 -17.16
N THR A 126 28.52 -9.76 -18.33
CA THR A 126 27.48 -9.28 -19.23
C THR A 126 26.76 -10.46 -19.86
N TYR A 127 25.44 -10.33 -20.01
CA TYR A 127 24.60 -11.28 -20.71
C TYR A 127 23.57 -10.55 -21.57
N VAL A 128 23.28 -11.10 -22.74
CA VAL A 128 22.33 -10.54 -23.69
C VAL A 128 21.41 -11.65 -24.16
N SER A 129 20.11 -11.42 -24.12
CA SER A 129 19.09 -12.29 -24.70
C SER A 129 17.97 -11.45 -25.31
N GLU A 130 17.23 -12.00 -26.27
CA GLU A 130 15.98 -11.39 -26.76
C GLU A 130 14.82 -11.59 -25.76
N ASP A 131 14.96 -12.54 -24.83
CA ASP A 131 13.99 -12.81 -23.77
C ASP A 131 14.43 -12.15 -22.45
N LEU A 132 13.55 -11.34 -21.87
CA LEU A 132 13.79 -10.71 -20.57
C LEU A 132 13.82 -11.74 -19.44
N GLU A 133 13.03 -12.81 -19.52
CA GLU A 133 13.02 -13.86 -18.49
C GLU A 133 14.39 -14.55 -18.40
N ASP A 134 15.00 -14.85 -19.54
CA ASP A 134 16.35 -15.42 -19.62
C ASP A 134 17.38 -14.53 -18.93
N VAL A 135 17.30 -13.21 -19.16
CA VAL A 135 18.20 -12.24 -18.56
C VAL A 135 18.02 -12.19 -17.05
N LEU A 136 16.78 -12.20 -16.56
CA LEU A 136 16.47 -12.22 -15.13
C LEU A 136 16.92 -13.53 -14.46
N TRP A 137 16.77 -14.68 -15.13
CA TRP A 137 17.30 -15.97 -14.65
C TRP A 137 18.81 -15.99 -14.58
N TRP A 138 19.49 -15.42 -15.59
CA TRP A 138 20.94 -15.30 -15.58
C TRP A 138 21.42 -14.49 -14.37
N ILE A 139 20.77 -13.35 -14.09
CA ILE A 139 21.08 -12.53 -12.91
C ILE A 139 20.86 -13.34 -11.63
N ALA A 140 19.71 -14.00 -11.48
CA ALA A 140 19.39 -14.81 -10.30
C ALA A 140 20.45 -15.89 -10.05
N ASN A 141 20.93 -16.55 -11.13
CA ASN A 141 21.97 -17.56 -11.03
C ASN A 141 23.33 -16.94 -10.66
N VAL A 142 23.74 -15.85 -11.30
CA VAL A 142 25.03 -15.22 -10.99
C VAL A 142 25.04 -14.65 -9.58
N SER A 143 23.98 -13.95 -9.15
CA SER A 143 23.86 -13.36 -7.81
C SER A 143 24.12 -14.36 -6.69
N ARG A 144 23.68 -15.62 -6.84
CA ARG A 144 23.96 -16.71 -5.88
C ARG A 144 25.45 -17.01 -5.73
N HIS A 145 26.23 -16.93 -6.82
CA HIS A 145 27.66 -17.26 -6.83
C HIS A 145 28.55 -16.13 -6.33
N VAL A 146 28.02 -14.91 -6.23
CA VAL A 146 28.74 -13.72 -5.76
C VAL A 146 28.21 -13.17 -4.44
N ASP A 147 27.42 -13.97 -3.70
CA ASP A 147 26.80 -13.63 -2.41
C ASP A 147 25.99 -12.33 -2.45
N ILE A 148 25.27 -12.15 -3.55
CA ILE A 148 24.39 -11.01 -3.81
C ILE A 148 22.95 -11.46 -3.52
N PRO A 149 22.17 -10.70 -2.74
CA PRO A 149 20.74 -10.99 -2.57
C PRO A 149 20.07 -11.12 -3.93
N LEU A 150 19.33 -12.21 -4.10
CA LEU A 150 18.60 -12.47 -5.32
C LEU A 150 17.61 -11.32 -5.57
N GLY A 151 17.66 -10.72 -6.76
CA GLY A 151 16.66 -9.76 -7.18
C GLY A 151 15.29 -10.44 -7.17
N ASN A 152 14.35 -9.91 -6.38
CA ASN A 152 12.98 -10.46 -6.32
C ASN A 152 12.27 -10.36 -7.68
N GLU A 153 12.79 -9.57 -8.62
CA GLU A 153 12.20 -9.26 -9.92
C GLU A 153 11.86 -10.50 -10.73
N ILE A 154 12.68 -11.57 -10.70
CA ILE A 154 12.34 -12.83 -11.39
C ILE A 154 11.09 -13.48 -10.77
N VAL A 155 10.91 -13.39 -9.46
CA VAL A 155 9.72 -13.91 -8.77
C VAL A 155 8.49 -13.12 -9.18
N TRP A 156 8.57 -11.79 -9.12
CA TRP A 156 7.50 -10.90 -9.54
C TRP A 156 7.13 -11.11 -11.02
N TYR A 157 8.13 -11.11 -11.91
CA TYR A 157 7.95 -11.29 -13.35
C TYR A 157 7.37 -12.66 -13.73
N LYS A 158 7.93 -13.75 -13.18
CA LYS A 158 7.52 -15.11 -13.55
C LYS A 158 6.12 -15.44 -13.04
N LEU A 159 5.83 -15.08 -11.79
CA LEU A 159 4.54 -15.36 -11.16
C LEU A 159 3.47 -14.31 -11.47
N ASP A 160 3.84 -13.24 -12.17
CA ASP A 160 2.97 -12.13 -12.53
C ASP A 160 2.16 -11.61 -11.33
N LEU A 161 2.88 -11.31 -10.25
CA LEU A 161 2.25 -10.93 -9.00
C LEU A 161 1.55 -9.57 -9.12
N PRO A 162 0.41 -9.36 -8.46
CA PRO A 162 -0.27 -8.07 -8.43
C PRO A 162 0.61 -7.01 -7.76
N ILE A 163 0.70 -5.83 -8.38
CA ILE A 163 1.23 -4.62 -7.75
C ILE A 163 0.13 -4.06 -6.86
N PHE A 164 0.45 -3.80 -5.60
CA PHE A 164 -0.51 -3.26 -4.64
C PHE A 164 -0.27 -1.78 -4.33
N TRP A 165 -1.35 -1.02 -4.23
CA TRP A 165 -1.41 0.14 -3.36
C TRP A 165 -1.97 -0.26 -2.00
N PHE A 166 -1.39 0.28 -0.94
CA PHE A 166 -1.89 0.05 0.40
C PHE A 166 -3.01 1.03 0.71
N ALA A 167 -4.10 0.50 1.26
CA ALA A 167 -5.26 1.26 1.71
C ALA A 167 -5.63 0.83 3.13
N TYR A 168 -6.24 1.75 3.87
CA TYR A 168 -6.88 1.42 5.13
C TYR A 168 -8.24 0.79 4.87
N ALA A 169 -8.50 -0.35 5.51
CA ALA A 169 -9.84 -0.90 5.63
C ALA A 169 -10.49 -0.36 6.91
N ILE A 170 -11.58 0.40 6.75
CA ILE A 170 -12.31 1.08 7.83
C ILE A 170 -13.80 0.67 7.77
N PRO A 171 -14.47 0.40 8.91
CA PRO A 171 -15.85 -0.08 8.92
C PRO A 171 -16.88 1.06 8.70
N PHE A 172 -17.00 1.56 7.47
CA PHE A 172 -18.11 2.46 7.12
C PHE A 172 -19.43 1.71 6.93
N CYS A 173 -19.37 0.43 6.51
CA CYS A 173 -20.51 -0.44 6.24
C CYS A 173 -21.57 0.18 5.31
N ASN A 174 -21.12 0.87 4.26
CA ASN A 174 -21.97 1.52 3.26
C ASN A 174 -21.47 1.32 1.81
N GLY A 175 -20.46 0.47 1.61
CA GLY A 175 -19.86 0.15 0.33
C GLY A 175 -18.98 1.27 -0.24
N THR A 176 -18.33 2.10 0.58
CA THR A 176 -17.55 3.26 0.11
C THR A 176 -16.07 2.93 -0.15
N TYR A 177 -15.50 3.57 -1.17
CA TYR A 177 -14.06 3.57 -1.43
C TYR A 177 -13.54 4.97 -1.76
N TYR A 178 -12.39 5.32 -1.18
CA TYR A 178 -11.63 6.53 -1.43
C TYR A 178 -10.26 6.12 -1.98
N GLY A 179 -10.05 6.36 -3.25
CA GLY A 179 -8.88 5.87 -3.97
C GLY A 179 -9.10 5.98 -5.46
N PRO A 180 -8.07 5.76 -6.29
CA PRO A 180 -8.17 5.85 -7.75
C PRO A 180 -9.13 4.81 -8.36
N TRP A 181 -9.76 5.17 -9.48
CA TRP A 181 -10.78 4.35 -10.17
C TRP A 181 -10.11 3.22 -10.97
N PRO A 182 -10.32 1.95 -10.59
CA PRO A 182 -10.92 1.02 -11.54
C PRO A 182 -11.78 -0.07 -10.85
N PRO A 183 -13.11 0.09 -10.75
CA PRO A 183 -13.99 -0.98 -10.30
C PRO A 183 -14.12 -2.09 -11.36
N PRO A 184 -14.27 -3.36 -10.93
CA PRO A 184 -14.20 -3.81 -9.53
C PRO A 184 -12.78 -3.69 -8.99
N ILE A 185 -12.64 -3.15 -7.77
CA ILE A 185 -11.32 -3.10 -7.14
C ILE A 185 -10.94 -4.51 -6.71
N MET A 186 -9.69 -4.90 -6.97
CA MET A 186 -9.17 -6.21 -6.61
C MET A 186 -8.42 -6.07 -5.28
N VAL A 187 -8.97 -6.62 -4.19
CA VAL A 187 -8.42 -6.42 -2.84
C VAL A 187 -7.82 -7.71 -2.30
N ALA A 188 -6.67 -7.63 -1.64
CA ALA A 188 -6.04 -8.72 -0.91
C ALA A 188 -5.80 -8.32 0.56
N GLY A 189 -6.34 -9.11 1.49
CA GLY A 189 -6.08 -8.94 2.92
C GLY A 189 -4.68 -9.41 3.34
N ASP A 190 -4.10 -10.31 2.56
CA ASP A 190 -2.75 -10.81 2.77
C ASP A 190 -1.93 -10.65 1.49
N THR A 191 -0.97 -9.72 1.55
CA THR A 191 -0.07 -9.38 0.44
C THR A 191 1.26 -10.13 0.53
N THR A 192 1.39 -11.10 1.45
CA THR A 192 2.63 -11.84 1.68
C THR A 192 2.97 -12.73 0.48
N VAL A 193 4.22 -12.63 0.02
CA VAL A 193 4.81 -13.52 -0.98
C VAL A 193 5.83 -14.43 -0.29
N ARG A 194 5.64 -15.75 -0.39
CA ARG A 194 6.61 -16.77 0.04
C ARG A 194 6.81 -17.77 -1.09
N VAL A 195 8.05 -17.94 -1.50
CA VAL A 195 8.42 -18.82 -2.61
C VAL A 195 9.73 -19.53 -2.29
N GLN A 196 9.98 -20.64 -2.98
CA GLN A 196 11.32 -21.23 -3.11
C GLN A 196 11.79 -21.00 -4.54
N VAL A 197 13.01 -20.48 -4.68
CA VAL A 197 13.61 -20.18 -5.99
C VAL A 197 14.78 -21.14 -6.23
N PHE A 198 14.78 -21.78 -7.40
CA PHE A 198 15.80 -22.70 -7.87
C PHE A 198 16.37 -22.17 -9.19
N PRO A 199 17.41 -21.31 -9.16
CA PRO A 199 17.98 -20.71 -10.37
C PRO A 199 18.56 -21.73 -11.36
N GLU A 200 19.10 -22.85 -10.85
CA GLU A 200 19.84 -23.85 -11.63
C GLU A 200 18.95 -24.55 -12.66
N ASN A 201 17.67 -24.73 -12.32
CA ASN A 201 16.66 -25.32 -13.18
C ASN A 201 15.53 -24.33 -13.51
N ARG A 202 15.76 -23.02 -13.28
CA ARG A 202 14.83 -21.93 -13.60
C ARG A 202 13.41 -22.16 -13.05
N THR A 203 13.31 -22.61 -11.81
CA THR A 203 12.03 -22.98 -11.18
C THR A 203 11.71 -22.09 -9.98
N ILE A 204 10.44 -21.69 -9.86
CA ILE A 204 9.89 -21.03 -8.66
C ILE A 204 8.73 -21.86 -8.15
N VAL A 205 8.82 -22.31 -6.90
CA VAL A 205 7.74 -23.04 -6.21
C VAL A 205 7.02 -22.09 -5.27
N PRO A 206 5.75 -21.74 -5.53
CA PRO A 206 4.99 -20.87 -4.65
C PRO A 206 4.61 -21.61 -3.37
N ILE A 207 4.93 -21.01 -2.21
CA ILE A 207 4.44 -21.47 -0.90
C ILE A 207 3.18 -20.68 -0.53
N LYS A 208 3.20 -19.37 -0.75
CA LYS A 208 2.10 -18.46 -0.45
C LYS A 208 2.15 -17.27 -1.39
N LEU A 209 1.04 -16.99 -2.07
CA LEU A 209 0.89 -15.83 -2.93
C LEU A 209 -0.34 -15.02 -2.50
N PRO A 210 -0.34 -13.70 -2.75
CA PRO A 210 -1.51 -12.86 -2.58
C PRO A 210 -2.68 -13.38 -3.41
N LYS A 211 -3.90 -13.28 -2.87
CA LYS A 211 -5.13 -13.65 -3.57
C LYS A 211 -6.08 -12.45 -3.64
N PRO A 212 -5.93 -11.58 -4.66
CA PRO A 212 -6.86 -10.49 -4.86
C PRO A 212 -8.24 -11.02 -5.25
N VAL A 213 -9.28 -10.42 -4.70
CA VAL A 213 -10.68 -10.74 -4.99
C VAL A 213 -11.45 -9.47 -5.35
N PRO A 214 -12.40 -9.54 -6.29
CA PRO A 214 -13.16 -8.37 -6.70
C PRO A 214 -14.09 -7.92 -5.57
N VAL A 215 -14.10 -6.63 -5.29
CA VAL A 215 -15.00 -6.01 -4.32
C VAL A 215 -15.80 -4.91 -4.99
N ASN A 216 -17.12 -4.94 -4.77
CA ASN A 216 -18.05 -3.94 -5.28
C ASN A 216 -18.19 -2.80 -4.28
N VAL A 217 -17.65 -1.64 -4.64
CA VAL A 217 -17.70 -0.41 -3.85
C VAL A 217 -18.00 0.79 -4.74
N THR A 218 -18.63 1.80 -4.15
CA THR A 218 -18.86 3.11 -4.75
C THR A 218 -17.68 4.01 -4.43
N ARG A 219 -17.02 4.53 -5.47
CA ARG A 219 -15.93 5.48 -5.29
C ARG A 219 -16.46 6.89 -5.01
N VAL A 220 -15.98 7.52 -3.95
CA VAL A 220 -16.41 8.85 -3.50
C VAL A 220 -15.31 9.92 -3.70
N GLY A 221 -14.07 9.52 -3.97
CA GLY A 221 -12.97 10.46 -4.25
C GLY A 221 -11.63 9.76 -4.48
N GLU A 222 -10.57 10.56 -4.69
CA GLU A 222 -9.20 10.05 -4.90
C GLU A 222 -8.51 9.62 -3.60
N SER A 223 -8.76 10.29 -2.48
CA SER A 223 -8.18 9.91 -1.18
C SER A 223 -9.02 10.49 -0.04
N TRP A 224 -8.95 9.87 1.13
CA TRP A 224 -9.53 10.32 2.39
C TRP A 224 -8.39 10.80 3.31
N PHE A 225 -8.31 12.12 3.51
CA PHE A 225 -7.21 12.76 4.25
C PHE A 225 -5.81 12.37 3.77
N GLY A 226 -5.62 12.23 2.45
CA GLY A 226 -4.33 11.85 1.86
C GLY A 226 -4.06 10.34 1.86
N HIS A 227 -4.98 9.52 2.38
CA HIS A 227 -4.87 8.05 2.41
C HIS A 227 -5.92 7.40 1.53
N TYR A 228 -5.61 6.22 0.97
CA TYR A 228 -6.63 5.40 0.33
C TYR A 228 -7.38 4.59 1.39
N VAL A 229 -8.70 4.44 1.20
CA VAL A 229 -9.57 3.78 2.16
C VAL A 229 -10.60 2.94 1.45
N VAL A 230 -10.78 1.70 1.89
CA VAL A 230 -11.86 0.81 1.45
C VAL A 230 -12.77 0.45 2.62
N ASP A 231 -14.06 0.32 2.35
CA ASP A 231 -15.02 -0.16 3.34
C ASP A 231 -14.71 -1.60 3.74
N ALA A 232 -14.31 -1.79 5.00
CA ALA A 232 -13.99 -3.09 5.56
C ALA A 232 -15.16 -4.07 5.50
N CYS A 233 -16.40 -3.59 5.59
CA CYS A 233 -17.59 -4.45 5.62
C CYS A 233 -17.92 -5.03 4.23
N ALA A 234 -17.35 -4.47 3.16
CA ALA A 234 -17.48 -5.00 1.81
C ALA A 234 -16.43 -6.09 1.50
N LEU A 235 -15.43 -6.28 2.36
CA LEU A 235 -14.36 -7.24 2.14
C LEU A 235 -14.81 -8.67 2.45
N PRO A 236 -14.42 -9.67 1.63
CA PRO A 236 -14.84 -11.07 1.81
C PRO A 236 -13.99 -11.83 2.84
N PHE A 237 -13.18 -11.14 3.63
CA PHE A 237 -12.32 -11.69 4.66
C PHE A 237 -12.31 -10.78 5.88
N GLU A 238 -11.94 -11.35 7.03
CA GLU A 238 -11.79 -10.57 8.26
C GLU A 238 -10.56 -9.68 8.18
N VAL A 239 -10.73 -8.40 8.50
CA VAL A 239 -9.65 -7.41 8.53
C VAL A 239 -8.93 -7.48 9.87
N GLU A 240 -7.62 -7.65 9.81
CA GLU A 240 -6.76 -7.59 10.98
C GLU A 240 -6.64 -6.13 11.47
N LYS A 241 -7.16 -5.85 12.67
CA LYS A 241 -7.17 -4.52 13.26
C LYS A 241 -5.78 -4.16 13.79
N SER A 242 -5.01 -3.37 13.04
CA SER A 242 -3.63 -2.99 13.38
C SER A 242 -3.48 -1.54 13.85
N LEU A 243 -4.48 -0.71 13.59
CA LEU A 243 -4.41 0.74 13.71
C LEU A 243 -5.63 1.30 14.44
N VAL A 244 -5.45 2.46 15.06
CA VAL A 244 -6.52 3.38 15.46
C VAL A 244 -6.35 4.67 14.68
N LEU A 245 -7.43 5.11 14.05
CA LEU A 245 -7.53 6.37 13.34
C LEU A 245 -8.55 7.25 14.06
N ALA A 246 -8.22 8.53 14.26
CA ALA A 246 -9.13 9.49 14.88
C ALA A 246 -9.03 10.85 14.22
N LEU A 247 -10.18 11.49 14.03
CA LEU A 247 -10.31 12.90 13.65
C LEU A 247 -10.51 13.71 14.93
N VAL A 248 -9.62 14.66 15.19
CA VAL A 248 -9.53 15.35 16.48
C VAL A 248 -9.45 16.84 16.26
N HIS A 249 -10.24 17.62 17.00
CA HIS A 249 -10.08 19.07 17.01
C HIS A 249 -8.73 19.45 17.63
N LYS A 250 -8.12 20.52 17.13
CA LYS A 250 -6.78 20.98 17.54
C LYS A 250 -6.58 21.05 19.06
N ASP A 251 -7.60 21.48 19.80
CA ASP A 251 -7.62 21.61 21.27
C ASP A 251 -7.54 20.28 22.02
N ASN A 252 -7.91 19.16 21.39
CA ASN A 252 -7.93 17.83 21.99
C ASN A 252 -6.79 16.91 21.51
N VAL A 253 -5.98 17.35 20.54
CA VAL A 253 -4.92 16.51 19.93
C VAL A 253 -3.93 15.99 20.98
N GLU A 254 -3.39 16.87 21.82
CA GLU A 254 -2.40 16.47 22.84
C GLU A 254 -2.97 15.46 23.83
N LYS A 255 -4.24 15.64 24.21
CA LYS A 255 -4.94 14.73 25.11
C LYS A 255 -5.14 13.35 24.49
N VAL A 256 -5.55 13.29 23.23
CA VAL A 256 -5.71 12.04 22.48
C VAL A 256 -4.37 11.34 22.33
N ILE A 257 -3.32 12.06 21.94
CA ILE A 257 -1.95 11.52 21.84
C ILE A 257 -1.49 10.97 23.20
N SER A 258 -1.72 11.69 24.29
CA SER A 258 -1.34 11.26 25.64
C SER A 258 -2.01 9.94 26.03
N ILE A 259 -3.31 9.78 25.77
CA ILE A 259 -4.04 8.53 26.05
C ILE A 259 -3.51 7.38 25.21
N LEU A 260 -3.32 7.60 23.90
CA LEU A 260 -2.84 6.56 23.00
C LEU A 260 -1.41 6.13 23.35
N SER A 261 -0.54 7.07 23.71
CA SER A 261 0.87 6.83 24.06
C SER A 261 1.07 6.02 25.35
N GLN A 262 0.01 5.77 26.13
CA GLN A 262 0.06 4.85 27.27
C GLN A 262 0.05 3.37 26.82
N VAL A 263 -0.32 3.09 25.57
CA VAL A 263 -0.29 1.74 25.00
C VAL A 263 1.18 1.33 24.77
N PRO A 264 1.62 0.16 25.27
CA PRO A 264 2.98 -0.29 25.08
C PRO A 264 3.35 -0.39 23.59
N TYR A 265 4.56 0.09 23.23
CA TYR A 265 5.15 -0.02 21.88
C TYR A 265 4.32 0.60 20.74
N VAL A 266 3.36 1.46 21.09
CA VAL A 266 2.57 2.20 20.11
C VAL A 266 3.40 3.30 19.46
N THR A 267 3.20 3.51 18.16
CA THR A 267 3.66 4.71 17.47
C THR A 267 2.45 5.58 17.20
N VAL A 268 2.46 6.82 17.71
CA VAL A 268 1.38 7.79 17.50
C VAL A 268 1.90 8.93 16.63
N ARG A 269 1.15 9.28 15.59
CA ARG A 269 1.41 10.45 14.75
C ARG A 269 0.12 11.25 14.60
N ALA A 270 0.24 12.57 14.63
CA ALA A 270 -0.84 13.47 14.25
C ALA A 270 -0.40 14.27 13.04
N GLU A 271 -1.29 14.39 12.05
CA GLU A 271 -1.06 15.25 10.90
C GLU A 271 -2.29 16.15 10.65
N PRO A 272 -2.07 17.40 10.21
CA PRO A 272 -3.16 18.28 9.83
C PRO A 272 -4.03 17.60 8.76
N ALA A 273 -5.35 17.63 8.96
CA ALA A 273 -6.32 17.11 8.01
C ALA A 273 -6.47 18.06 6.81
N THR A 274 -5.41 18.27 6.03
CA THR A 274 -5.44 19.18 4.88
C THR A 274 -6.19 18.56 3.71
N ARG A 275 -7.14 19.31 3.14
CA ARG A 275 -7.70 19.02 1.82
C ARG A 275 -6.60 19.12 0.76
N ARG A 276 -6.43 18.08 -0.04
CA ARG A 276 -5.87 18.17 -1.39
C ARG A 276 -6.96 17.87 -2.40
#